data_AF-A0AAD4IC77-F1
#
_entry.id   AF-A0AAD4IC77-F1
#
_cell.length_a   1.000
_cell.length_b   1.000
_cell.length_c   1.000
_cell.angle_alpha   90.00
_cell.angle_beta   90.00
_cell.angle_gamma   90.00
#
_symmetry.space_group_name_H-M   'P 1'
#
loop_
_entity.id
_entity.type
_entity.pdbx_description
1 polymer ?
#
loop_
_entity_poly.entity_id
_entity_poly.type
_entity_poly.pdbx_seq_one_letter_code
_entity_poly.pdbx_strand_id
1 'polypeptide(L)'
;MAEDIHEIHEFNTFPQFLAKMGLKEQPSQEQFTTFLRRTITDSIEAGYSIMPLTQSQLYLIRQAKEPDVEIAEVVHVTYADRRWFRDGSWQRPSFFPNRGGYRGGRSGGRSSGRSGRGPRGGRGRR
;
A
#
# COMPACT_ATOMS: atom_id res chain seq x y z
N MET A 1 17.49 -24.55 1.79
CA MET A 1 16.69 -23.38 2.23
C MET A 1 17.44 -22.07 2.05
N ALA A 2 18.61 -21.85 2.65
CA ALA A 2 19.37 -20.60 2.43
C ALA A 2 20.03 -20.53 1.03
N GLU A 3 20.51 -21.67 0.51
CA GLU A 3 21.10 -21.77 -0.83
C GLU A 3 20.07 -21.54 -1.94
N ASP A 4 18.86 -22.08 -1.79
CA ASP A 4 17.76 -21.89 -2.75
C ASP A 4 17.36 -20.41 -2.91
N ILE A 5 17.45 -19.63 -1.81
CA ILE A 5 17.14 -18.19 -1.83
C ILE A 5 18.23 -17.42 -2.57
N HIS A 6 19.51 -17.80 -2.39
CA HIS A 6 20.62 -17.18 -3.10
C HIS A 6 20.54 -17.41 -4.61
N GLU A 7 20.19 -18.62 -5.04
CA GLU A 7 20.02 -18.96 -6.46
C GLU A 7 18.85 -18.19 -7.10
N ILE A 8 17.76 -17.92 -6.36
CA ILE A 8 16.62 -17.13 -6.87
C ILE A 8 17.05 -15.72 -7.29
N HIS A 9 18.02 -15.12 -6.58
CA HIS A 9 18.55 -13.79 -6.90
C HIS A 9 19.43 -13.77 -8.17
N GLU A 10 19.89 -14.91 -8.66
CA GLU A 10 20.72 -15.00 -9.86
C GLU A 10 19.90 -15.05 -11.17
N PHE A 11 18.58 -15.32 -11.08
CA PHE A 11 17.73 -15.36 -12.27
C PHE A 11 17.29 -13.96 -12.70
N ASN A 12 17.89 -13.50 -13.80
CA ASN A 12 17.57 -12.21 -14.39
C ASN A 12 16.33 -12.25 -15.29
N THR A 13 15.73 -13.43 -15.49
CA THR A 13 14.55 -13.58 -16.34
C THR A 13 13.46 -14.40 -15.64
N PHE A 14 12.23 -13.92 -15.79
CA PHE A 14 11.05 -14.55 -15.21
C PHE A 14 10.85 -16.03 -15.63
N PRO A 15 11.14 -16.45 -16.87
CA PRO A 15 11.04 -17.86 -17.26
C PRO A 15 12.02 -18.77 -16.50
N GLN A 16 13.25 -18.31 -16.26
CA GLN A 16 14.26 -19.06 -15.53
C GLN A 16 13.86 -19.25 -14.06
N PHE A 17 13.28 -18.22 -13.45
CA PHE A 17 12.71 -18.30 -12.10
C PHE A 17 11.61 -19.38 -12.01
N LEU A 18 10.65 -19.38 -12.94
CA LEU A 18 9.57 -20.38 -12.94
C LEU A 18 10.10 -21.81 -13.11
N ALA A 19 11.07 -22.02 -14.01
CA ALA A 19 11.69 -23.31 -14.22
C ALA A 19 12.40 -23.83 -12.94
N LYS A 20 13.12 -22.96 -12.23
CA LYS A 20 13.77 -23.32 -10.96
C LYS A 20 12.78 -23.64 -9.85
N MET A 21 11.63 -22.96 -9.83
CA MET A 21 10.52 -23.26 -8.91
C MET A 21 9.80 -24.59 -9.24
N GLY A 22 10.26 -25.35 -10.24
CA GLY A 22 9.75 -26.67 -10.60
C GLY A 22 8.60 -26.65 -11.61
N LEU A 23 8.29 -25.50 -12.20
CA LEU A 23 7.30 -25.40 -13.27
C LEU A 23 7.96 -25.79 -14.60
N LYS A 24 7.75 -27.06 -15.00
CA LYS A 24 8.35 -27.65 -16.21
C LYS A 24 7.77 -27.08 -17.51
N GLU A 25 6.53 -26.62 -17.47
CA GLU A 25 5.85 -25.99 -18.61
C GLU A 25 5.59 -24.53 -18.29
N GLN A 26 5.96 -23.65 -19.22
CA GLN A 26 5.75 -22.23 -19.07
C GLN A 26 4.27 -21.94 -19.34
N PRO A 27 3.50 -21.46 -18.34
CA PRO A 27 2.09 -21.19 -18.54
C PRO A 27 1.92 -20.11 -19.62
N SER A 28 0.86 -20.21 -20.40
CA SER A 28 0.47 -19.12 -21.28
C SER A 28 0.22 -17.85 -20.44
N GLN A 29 0.31 -16.68 -21.07
CA GLN A 29 0.02 -15.41 -20.39
C GLN A 29 -1.39 -15.43 -19.74
N GLU A 30 -2.36 -16.03 -20.41
CA GLU A 30 -3.73 -16.17 -19.90
C GLU A 30 -3.81 -17.11 -18.68
N GLN A 31 -3.14 -18.27 -18.74
CA GLN A 31 -3.09 -19.21 -17.62
C GLN A 31 -2.40 -18.58 -16.41
N PHE A 32 -1.29 -17.88 -16.63
CA PHE A 32 -0.53 -17.25 -15.57
C PHE A 32 -1.30 -16.09 -14.92
N THR A 33 -1.93 -15.23 -15.71
CA THR A 33 -2.75 -14.13 -15.18
C THR A 33 -4.00 -14.64 -14.45
N THR A 34 -4.61 -15.72 -14.92
CA THR A 34 -5.71 -16.39 -14.21
C THR A 34 -5.24 -16.95 -12.87
N PHE A 35 -4.08 -17.61 -12.84
CA PHE A 35 -3.47 -18.09 -11.60
C PHE A 35 -3.22 -16.95 -10.60
N LEU A 36 -2.58 -15.85 -11.04
CA LEU A 36 -2.32 -14.69 -10.18
C LEU A 36 -3.60 -14.07 -9.61
N ARG A 37 -4.64 -13.90 -10.43
CA ARG A 37 -5.94 -13.38 -9.98
C ARG A 37 -6.53 -14.28 -8.90
N ARG A 38 -6.48 -15.61 -9.10
CA ARG A 38 -6.94 -16.58 -8.11
C ARG A 38 -6.12 -16.50 -6.82
N THR A 39 -4.78 -16.46 -6.89
CA THR A 39 -3.93 -16.35 -5.71
C THR A 39 -4.22 -15.10 -4.88
N ILE A 40 -4.54 -13.97 -5.53
CA ILE A 40 -4.97 -12.75 -4.84
C ILE A 40 -6.27 -12.99 -4.07
N THR A 41 -7.28 -13.60 -4.71
CA THR A 41 -8.56 -13.94 -4.06
C THR A 41 -8.35 -14.90 -2.90
N ASP A 42 -7.61 -16.00 -3.11
CA ASP A 42 -7.30 -17.01 -2.09
C ASP A 42 -6.56 -16.37 -0.89
N SER A 43 -5.66 -15.43 -1.16
CA SER A 43 -4.94 -14.67 -0.12
C SER A 43 -5.86 -13.78 0.71
N ILE A 44 -6.89 -13.20 0.10
CA ILE A 44 -7.89 -12.37 0.79
C ILE A 44 -8.81 -13.25 1.64
N GLU A 45 -9.27 -14.36 1.08
CA GLU A 45 -10.10 -15.35 1.80
C GLU A 45 -9.37 -15.93 3.02
N ALA A 46 -8.07 -16.22 2.88
CA ALA A 46 -7.22 -16.66 3.98
C ALA A 46 -6.90 -15.55 5.01
N GLY A 47 -7.27 -14.29 4.75
CA GLY A 47 -7.06 -13.16 5.64
C GLY A 47 -5.63 -12.61 5.67
N TYR A 48 -4.75 -13.08 4.77
CA TYR A 48 -3.40 -12.53 4.63
C TYR A 48 -3.40 -11.14 3.99
N SER A 49 -4.45 -10.84 3.21
CA SER A 49 -4.56 -9.62 2.43
C SER A 49 -5.98 -9.05 2.44
N ILE A 50 -6.10 -7.79 2.02
CA ILE A 50 -7.38 -7.09 1.80
C ILE A 50 -7.32 -6.37 0.46
N MET A 51 -8.46 -6.10 -0.16
CA MET A 51 -8.56 -5.11 -1.24
C MET A 51 -8.83 -3.74 -0.65
N PRO A 52 -7.81 -2.86 -0.50
CA PRO A 52 -7.99 -1.59 0.20
C PRO A 52 -8.76 -0.55 -0.63
N LEU A 53 -8.92 -0.78 -1.94
CA LEU A 53 -9.53 0.15 -2.88
C LEU A 53 -10.65 -0.54 -3.66
N THR A 54 -11.74 0.19 -3.89
CA THR A 54 -12.83 -0.25 -4.74
C THR A 54 -12.49 -0.05 -6.22
N GLN A 55 -13.23 -0.72 -7.11
CA GLN A 55 -13.04 -0.56 -8.56
C GLN A 55 -13.26 0.89 -9.02
N SER A 56 -14.24 1.61 -8.45
CA SER A 56 -14.50 3.02 -8.74
C SER A 56 -13.34 3.92 -8.31
N GLN A 57 -12.74 3.63 -7.15
CA GLN A 57 -11.56 4.34 -6.67
C GLN A 57 -10.33 4.08 -7.55
N LEU A 58 -10.12 2.84 -7.97
CA LEU A 58 -9.05 2.48 -8.92
C LEU A 58 -9.23 3.16 -10.28
N TYR A 59 -10.47 3.24 -10.77
CA TYR A 59 -10.79 3.95 -11.99
C TYR A 59 -10.42 5.44 -11.89
N LEU A 60 -10.75 6.12 -10.79
CA LEU A 60 -10.38 7.53 -10.60
C LEU A 60 -8.86 7.75 -10.60
N ILE A 61 -8.09 6.86 -9.98
CA ILE A 61 -6.63 6.91 -10.02
C ILE A 61 -6.12 6.73 -11.46
N ARG A 62 -6.70 5.79 -12.20
CA ARG A 62 -6.31 5.53 -13.59
C ARG A 62 -6.66 6.70 -14.50
N GLN A 63 -7.87 7.25 -14.39
CA GLN A 63 -8.33 8.39 -15.19
C GLN A 63 -7.45 9.63 -15.00
N ALA A 64 -6.88 9.82 -13.81
CA ALA A 64 -5.94 10.91 -13.57
C ALA A 64 -4.59 10.77 -14.32
N LYS A 65 -4.20 9.54 -14.69
CA LYS A 65 -3.00 9.24 -15.49
C LYS A 65 -3.31 9.08 -16.98
N GLU A 66 -4.47 8.51 -17.29
CA GLU A 66 -4.98 8.20 -18.63
C GLU A 66 -6.36 8.89 -18.78
N PRO A 67 -6.41 10.17 -19.18
CA PRO A 67 -7.66 10.94 -19.21
C PRO A 67 -8.75 10.35 -20.10
N ASP A 68 -8.35 9.67 -21.18
CA ASP A 68 -9.23 9.08 -22.19
C ASP A 68 -9.63 7.63 -21.86
N VAL A 69 -9.30 7.13 -20.66
CA VAL A 69 -9.70 5.77 -20.27
C VAL A 69 -11.22 5.69 -20.15
N GLU A 70 -11.80 4.74 -20.87
CA GLU A 70 -13.22 4.46 -20.80
C GLU A 70 -13.60 3.83 -19.46
N ILE A 71 -14.80 4.17 -18.99
CA ILE A 71 -15.39 3.57 -17.81
C ILE A 71 -16.08 2.26 -18.20
N ALA A 72 -15.72 1.16 -17.54
CA ALA A 72 -16.41 -0.10 -17.71
C ALA A 72 -17.83 -0.02 -17.12
N GLU A 73 -18.81 -0.69 -17.73
CA GLU A 73 -20.23 -0.64 -17.36
C GLU A 73 -20.49 -0.95 -15.86
N VAL A 74 -19.69 -1.86 -15.29
CA VAL A 74 -19.80 -2.25 -13.88
C VAL A 74 -19.29 -1.18 -12.90
N VAL A 75 -18.57 -0.17 -13.37
CA VAL A 75 -17.92 0.84 -12.53
C VAL A 75 -18.83 2.05 -12.36
N HIS A 76 -19.25 2.28 -11.12
CA HIS A 76 -20.13 3.39 -10.77
C HIS A 76 -19.39 4.35 -9.85
N VAL A 77 -19.02 5.53 -10.36
CA VAL A 77 -18.31 6.55 -9.59
C VAL A 77 -19.30 7.41 -8.81
N THR A 78 -19.26 7.32 -7.48
CA THR A 78 -20.12 8.11 -6.60
C THR A 78 -19.49 9.46 -6.23
N TYR A 79 -20.27 10.34 -5.59
CA TYR A 79 -19.75 11.57 -5.00
C TYR A 79 -18.70 11.29 -3.91
N ALA A 80 -18.90 10.23 -3.11
CA ALA A 80 -17.96 9.84 -2.07
C ALA A 80 -16.60 9.44 -2.64
N ASP A 81 -16.58 8.71 -3.77
CA ASP A 81 -15.34 8.32 -4.45
C ASP A 81 -14.56 9.54 -4.96
N ARG A 82 -15.26 10.51 -5.57
CA ARG A 82 -14.63 11.75 -6.05
C ARG A 82 -14.06 12.58 -4.91
N ARG A 83 -14.79 12.67 -3.78
CA ARG A 83 -14.30 13.34 -2.58
C ARG A 83 -13.06 12.65 -2.02
N TRP A 84 -13.13 11.32 -1.84
CA TRP A 84 -12.00 10.50 -1.39
C TRP A 84 -10.75 10.69 -2.26
N PHE A 85 -10.93 10.75 -3.59
CA PHE A 85 -9.83 10.96 -4.53
C PHE A 85 -9.18 12.34 -4.36
N ARG A 86 -10.00 13.39 -4.23
CA ARG A 86 -9.53 14.76 -4.00
C ARG A 86 -8.82 14.93 -2.67
N ASP A 87 -9.30 14.25 -1.63
CA ASP A 87 -8.76 14.33 -0.26
C ASP A 87 -7.40 13.60 -0.13
N GLY A 88 -6.87 13.00 -1.21
CA GLY A 88 -5.52 12.43 -1.25
C GLY A 88 -5.34 11.09 -0.52
N SER A 89 -6.44 10.50 -0.05
CA SER A 89 -6.43 9.24 0.72
C SER A 89 -5.94 8.02 -0.08
N TRP A 90 -5.86 8.15 -1.40
CA TRP A 90 -5.34 7.16 -2.33
C TRP A 90 -3.81 6.98 -2.30
N GLN A 91 -3.07 7.84 -1.58
CA GLN A 91 -1.60 7.80 -1.59
C GLN A 91 -0.99 6.69 -0.72
N ARG A 92 -1.76 6.08 0.19
CA ARG A 92 -1.23 5.05 1.12
C ARG A 92 -2.14 3.83 1.31
N PRO A 93 -2.67 3.19 0.24
CA PRO A 93 -3.38 1.94 0.37
C PRO A 93 -2.43 0.84 0.84
N SER A 94 -2.89 -0.03 1.75
CA SER A 94 -2.14 -1.22 2.16
C SER A 94 -2.95 -2.45 1.81
N PHE A 95 -2.35 -3.35 1.03
CA PHE A 95 -2.89 -4.67 0.74
C PHE A 95 -2.82 -5.60 1.95
N PHE A 96 -1.91 -5.32 2.90
CA PHE A 96 -1.78 -6.11 4.11
C PHE A 96 -2.65 -5.53 5.24
N PRO A 97 -3.43 -6.38 5.93
CA PRO A 97 -4.24 -5.96 7.05
C PRO A 97 -3.37 -5.34 8.15
N ASN A 98 -3.92 -4.36 8.86
CA ASN A 98 -3.26 -3.64 9.96
C ASN A 98 -1.99 -2.84 9.61
N ARG A 99 -1.68 -2.63 8.32
CA ARG A 99 -0.53 -1.82 7.88
C ARG A 99 -0.89 -0.49 7.21
N GLY A 100 -2.17 -0.21 6.95
CA GLY A 100 -2.68 1.08 6.42
C GLY A 100 -3.21 1.99 7.53
N GLY A 101 -2.73 3.23 7.60
CA GLY A 101 -2.69 4.06 8.81
C GLY A 101 -4.01 4.58 9.39
N TYR A 102 -4.11 4.49 10.73
CA TYR A 102 -4.39 5.55 11.73
C TYR A 102 -4.73 4.89 13.07
N ARG A 103 -3.73 4.32 13.74
CA ARG A 103 -3.75 4.16 15.21
C ARG A 103 -2.69 5.08 15.79
N GLY A 104 -3.14 6.06 16.57
CA GLY A 104 -2.28 6.82 17.47
C GLY A 104 -1.94 8.23 16.98
N GLY A 105 -2.93 9.13 17.06
CA GLY A 105 -2.62 10.47 17.54
C GLY A 105 -2.07 10.35 18.96
N ARG A 106 -0.78 10.00 19.10
CA ARG A 106 -0.02 10.34 20.29
C ARG A 106 0.05 11.86 20.28
N SER A 107 -0.92 12.47 20.96
CA SER A 107 -0.70 13.71 21.68
C SER A 107 0.63 13.56 22.41
N GLY A 108 1.69 14.03 21.78
CA GLY A 108 2.97 14.24 22.41
C GLY A 108 2.73 15.32 23.42
N GLY A 109 2.33 14.89 24.63
CA GLY A 109 2.34 15.71 25.81
C GLY A 109 3.72 16.37 25.85
N ARG A 110 3.74 17.66 25.55
CA ARG A 110 4.84 18.52 25.94
C ARG A 110 4.77 18.56 27.46
N SER A 111 5.35 17.55 28.09
CA SER A 111 5.92 17.68 29.41
C SER A 111 6.79 18.93 29.33
N SER A 112 6.31 20.03 29.90
CA SER A 112 7.13 21.20 30.16
C SER A 112 8.14 20.76 31.20
N GLY A 113 9.23 20.16 30.71
CA GLY A 113 10.39 19.78 31.46
C GLY A 113 10.99 21.03 32.07
N ARG A 114 10.56 21.29 33.30
CA ARG A 114 11.36 21.70 34.45
C ARG A 114 12.85 21.73 34.14
N SER A 115 13.31 22.81 33.52
CA SER A 115 14.71 23.18 33.43
C SER A 115 14.91 24.30 34.44
N GLY A 116 15.25 23.88 35.65
CA GLY A 116 15.69 24.78 36.70
C GLY A 116 16.95 25.51 36.27
N ARG A 117 16.91 26.84 36.37
CA ARG A 117 18.10 27.69 36.44
C ARG A 117 17.75 28.95 37.22
N GLY A 118 17.82 28.87 38.55
CA GLY A 118 18.04 30.08 39.36
C GLY A 118 19.51 30.50 39.27
N PRO A 119 19.94 31.52 40.04
CA PRO A 119 19.40 32.86 40.14
C PRO A 119 20.48 33.89 39.75
N ARG A 120 20.13 35.02 39.13
CA ARG A 120 21.07 36.16 39.02
C ARG A 120 20.34 37.51 39.01
N GLY A 121 20.57 38.27 40.07
CA GLY A 121 21.00 39.66 39.98
C GLY A 121 19.94 40.70 39.67
N GLY A 122 19.65 41.54 40.66
CA GLY A 122 18.69 42.64 40.54
C GLY A 122 19.20 43.86 39.78
N ARG A 123 18.28 44.79 39.53
CA ARG A 123 18.46 46.26 39.55
C ARG A 123 17.12 46.92 39.26
N GLY A 124 16.73 47.88 40.08
CA GLY A 124 15.43 48.56 40.03
C GLY A 124 15.28 49.65 38.97
N ARG A 125 14.36 50.57 39.28
CA ARG A 125 13.81 51.71 38.51
C ARG A 125 12.60 51.29 37.65
N ARG A 126 11.41 51.89 37.73
CA ARG A 126 10.90 53.11 38.38
C ARG A 126 9.50 52.84 38.92
#